data_AF-A0A7Z0AAM2-F1
#
_entry.id   AF-A0A7Z0AAM2-F1
#
_cell.length_a   1.000
_cell.length_b   1.000
_cell.length_c   1.000
_cell.angle_alpha   90.00
_cell.angle_beta   90.00
_cell.angle_gamma   90.00
#
_symmetry.space_group_name_H-M   'P 1'
#
loop_
_entity.id
_entity.type
_entity.pdbx_description
1 polymer ?
#
loop_
_entity_poly.entity_id
_entity_poly.type
_entity_poly.pdbx_seq_one_letter_code
_entity_poly.pdbx_strand_id
1 'polypeptide(L)'
;MGFDQYHEPANELSAETRTFARMCANLTEEAEAIGWYEQRISLETDEESRSVMLDSLGEEYKHFSMDLEFLLRRKPQWRQIAQGILFTSGDIAGHGEAAEAAANGEDSEQETGGAADVSLGIGGLKGAVTNSSKGQGL
;
A
#
# COMPACT_ATOMS: atom_id res chain seq x y z
N MET A 1 -6.44 35.53 17.43
CA MET A 1 -5.52 34.38 17.50
C MET A 1 -6.40 33.15 17.60
N GLY A 2 -6.79 32.64 16.43
CA GLY A 2 -7.89 31.70 16.29
C GLY A 2 -7.38 30.29 16.00
N PHE A 3 -8.16 29.29 16.42
CA PHE A 3 -8.29 28.01 15.71
C PHE A 3 -7.02 27.20 15.35
N ASP A 4 -5.88 27.35 16.04
CA ASP A 4 -4.64 26.60 15.68
C ASP A 4 -4.79 25.06 15.66
N GLN A 5 -5.82 24.49 16.29
CA GLN A 5 -6.03 23.03 16.34
C GLN A 5 -7.38 22.55 15.78
N TYR A 6 -8.39 23.41 15.66
CA TYR A 6 -9.75 23.02 15.28
C TYR A 6 -10.32 23.98 14.25
N HIS A 7 -10.93 23.46 13.19
CA HIS A 7 -11.63 24.29 12.20
C HIS A 7 -13.07 24.63 12.60
N GLU A 8 -13.58 24.03 13.68
CA GLU A 8 -14.93 24.24 14.21
C GLU A 8 -14.85 24.62 15.70
N PRO A 9 -15.90 25.25 16.28
CA PRO A 9 -15.94 25.59 17.70
C PRO A 9 -15.67 24.38 18.59
N ALA A 10 -14.60 24.43 19.39
CA ALA A 10 -14.15 23.27 20.17
C ALA A 10 -15.18 22.76 21.19
N ASN A 11 -16.09 23.62 21.65
CA ASN A 11 -17.20 23.28 22.55
C ASN A 11 -18.34 22.53 21.86
N GLU A 12 -18.39 22.54 20.52
CA GLU A 12 -19.38 21.78 19.73
C GLU A 12 -18.84 20.40 19.31
N LEU A 13 -17.53 20.18 19.42
CA LEU A 13 -16.89 18.91 19.12
C LEU A 13 -17.02 17.91 20.27
N SER A 14 -17.33 16.66 19.92
CA SER A 14 -17.31 15.55 20.88
C SER A 14 -15.90 15.33 21.45
N ALA A 15 -15.82 14.71 22.64
CA ALA A 15 -14.54 14.33 23.24
C ALA A 15 -13.72 13.37 22.35
N GLU A 16 -14.40 12.49 21.61
CA GLU A 16 -13.79 11.60 20.64
C GLU A 16 -13.20 12.38 19.47
N THR A 17 -13.97 13.28 18.86
CA THR A 17 -13.51 14.12 17.73
C THR A 17 -12.31 14.97 18.14
N ARG A 18 -12.33 15.55 19.35
CA ARG A 18 -11.20 16.32 19.85
C ARG A 18 -9.95 15.45 20.08
N THR A 19 -10.13 14.20 20.50
CA THR A 19 -9.02 13.24 20.62
C THR A 19 -8.45 12.88 19.26
N PHE A 20 -9.32 12.61 18.29
CA PHE A 20 -8.92 12.33 16.91
C PHE A 20 -8.13 13.51 16.31
N ALA A 21 -8.63 14.75 16.48
CA ALA A 21 -7.94 15.96 16.02
C ALA A 21 -6.55 16.14 16.66
N ARG A 22 -6.38 15.84 17.96
CA ARG A 22 -5.06 15.84 18.61
C ARG A 22 -4.11 14.84 17.96
N MET A 23 -4.57 13.62 17.69
CA MET A 23 -3.73 12.59 17.08
C MET A 23 -3.39 12.92 15.62
N CYS A 24 -4.27 13.58 14.87
CA CYS A 24 -3.93 14.11 13.55
C CYS A 24 -2.88 15.21 13.61
N ALA A 25 -2.97 16.11 14.60
CA ALA A 25 -1.97 17.15 14.81
C ALA A 25 -0.59 16.54 15.10
N ASN A 26 -0.51 15.59 16.04
CA ASN A 26 0.73 14.87 16.32
C ASN A 26 1.31 14.22 15.06
N LEU A 27 0.52 13.43 14.32
CA LEU A 27 0.95 12.80 13.06
C LEU A 27 1.51 13.83 12.05
N THR A 28 0.91 15.02 12.01
CA THR A 28 1.35 16.12 11.12
C THR A 28 2.69 16.69 11.57
N GLU A 29 2.86 16.95 12.86
CA GLU A 29 4.11 17.43 13.46
C GLU A 29 5.26 16.45 13.18
N GLU A 30 5.02 15.13 13.32
CA GLU A 30 6.04 14.11 13.03
C GLU A 30 6.41 14.09 11.53
N ALA A 31 5.44 14.24 10.63
CA ALA A 31 5.72 14.32 9.20
C ALA A 31 6.54 15.56 8.83
N GLU A 32 6.27 16.70 9.47
CA GLU A 32 7.05 17.93 9.30
C GLU A 32 8.48 17.75 9.82
N ALA A 33 8.65 17.16 11.01
CA ALA A 33 9.94 16.87 11.60
C ALA A 33 10.79 15.97 10.70
N ILE A 34 10.20 14.87 10.19
CA ILE A 34 10.83 13.98 9.20
C ILE A 34 11.32 14.79 7.99
N GLY A 35 10.43 15.58 7.39
CA GLY A 35 10.76 16.39 6.22
C GLY A 35 11.87 17.42 6.48
N TRP A 36 11.91 18.02 7.68
CA TRP A 36 12.96 18.95 8.07
C TRP A 36 14.30 18.28 8.31
N TYR A 37 14.33 17.13 8.98
CA TYR A 37 15.55 16.38 9.22
C TYR A 37 16.17 15.89 7.91
N GLU A 38 15.37 15.35 6.99
CA GLU A 38 15.85 14.93 5.66
C GLU A 38 16.55 16.09 4.92
N GLN A 39 15.93 17.27 4.92
CA GLN A 39 16.51 18.47 4.29
C GLN A 39 17.82 18.90 4.98
N ARG A 40 17.84 18.97 6.31
CA ARG A 40 19.02 19.39 7.08
C ARG A 40 20.16 18.40 6.90
N ILE A 41 19.89 17.11 7.05
CA ILE A 41 20.86 16.03 6.85
C ILE A 41 21.42 16.06 5.42
N SER A 42 20.64 16.43 4.40
CA SER A 42 21.15 16.50 3.03
C SER A 42 22.26 17.55 2.82
N LEU A 43 22.33 18.57 3.69
CA LEU A 43 23.29 19.68 3.59
C LEU A 43 24.27 19.76 4.76
N GLU A 44 24.04 19.02 5.84
CA GLU A 44 24.86 19.09 7.05
C GLU A 44 26.27 18.54 6.81
N THR A 45 27.26 19.35 7.17
CA THR A 45 28.69 19.05 7.01
C THR A 45 29.36 18.63 8.32
N ASP A 46 28.77 18.98 9.47
CA ASP A 46 29.27 18.57 10.78
C ASP A 46 28.80 17.14 11.11
N GLU A 47 29.75 16.22 11.30
CA GLU A 47 29.45 14.79 11.51
C GLU A 47 28.70 14.52 12.82
N GLU A 48 28.97 15.31 13.87
CA GLU A 48 28.32 15.15 15.18
C GLU A 48 26.86 15.60 15.09
N SER A 49 26.60 16.79 14.53
CA SER A 49 25.27 17.30 14.22
C SER A 49 24.47 16.33 13.36
N ARG A 50 25.09 15.80 12.28
CA ARG A 50 24.46 14.82 11.40
C ARG A 50 24.06 13.54 12.14
N SER A 51 24.93 13.03 13.02
CA SER A 51 24.65 11.83 13.80
C SER A 51 23.48 12.04 14.76
N VAL A 52 23.40 13.19 15.42
CA VAL A 52 22.27 13.54 16.31
C VAL A 52 20.97 13.61 15.53
N MET A 53 20.98 14.25 14.36
CA MET A 53 19.79 14.36 13.51
C MET A 53 19.30 13.02 12.97
N LEU A 54 20.22 12.11 12.61
CA LEU A 54 19.86 10.76 12.15
C LEU A 54 19.18 9.93 13.25
N ASP A 55 19.66 10.05 14.50
CA ASP A 55 19.04 9.39 15.65
C ASP A 55 17.63 9.95 15.90
N SER A 56 17.49 11.28 15.91
CA SER A 56 16.18 11.93 16.05
C SER A 56 15.21 11.55 14.93
N LEU A 57 15.66 11.54 13.67
CA LEU A 57 14.84 11.14 12.51
C LEU A 57 14.29 9.71 12.65
N GLY A 58 15.10 8.78 13.17
CA GLY A 58 14.65 7.41 13.43
C GLY A 58 13.52 7.34 14.46
N GLU A 59 13.58 8.18 15.49
CA GLU A 59 12.53 8.29 16.51
C GLU A 59 11.22 8.86 15.92
N GLU A 60 11.29 9.84 15.02
CA GLU A 60 10.08 10.41 14.41
C GLU A 60 9.36 9.43 13.49
N TYR A 61 10.08 8.55 12.77
CA TYR A 61 9.43 7.46 12.03
C TYR A 61 8.60 6.54 12.95
N LYS A 62 9.11 6.28 14.16
CA LYS A 62 8.40 5.49 15.17
C LYS A 62 7.17 6.24 15.68
N HIS A 63 7.29 7.52 16.04
CA HIS A 63 6.17 8.34 16.50
C HIS A 63 5.07 8.45 15.44
N PHE A 64 5.44 8.79 14.20
CA PHE A 64 4.52 8.82 13.06
C PHE A 64 3.76 7.50 12.89
N SER A 65 4.47 6.37 12.95
CA SER A 65 3.86 5.04 12.79
C SER A 65 2.89 4.70 13.93
N MET A 66 3.20 5.09 15.16
CA MET A 66 2.35 4.88 16.33
C MET A 66 1.05 5.70 16.24
N ASP A 67 1.16 6.96 15.84
CA ASP A 67 0.02 7.87 15.68
C ASP A 67 -0.89 7.45 14.53
N LEU A 68 -0.31 7.05 13.39
CA LEU A 68 -1.04 6.53 12.25
C LEU A 68 -1.86 5.29 12.65
N GLU A 69 -1.25 4.31 13.32
CA GLU A 69 -1.97 3.11 13.74
C GLU A 69 -3.09 3.41 14.74
N PHE A 70 -2.91 4.39 15.65
CA PHE A 70 -4.03 4.83 16.50
C PHE A 70 -5.20 5.34 15.65
N LEU A 71 -4.94 6.17 14.65
CA LEU A 71 -5.98 6.73 13.78
C LEU A 71 -6.67 5.64 12.94
N LEU A 72 -5.91 4.69 12.39
CA LEU A 72 -6.46 3.52 11.67
C LEU A 72 -7.38 2.67 12.57
N ARG A 73 -7.05 2.52 13.87
CA ARG A 73 -7.94 1.84 14.84
C ARG A 73 -9.27 2.56 15.06
N ARG A 74 -9.31 3.88 14.89
CA ARG A 74 -10.51 4.71 15.13
C ARG A 74 -11.40 4.86 13.90
N LYS A 75 -10.88 4.58 12.71
CA LYS A 75 -11.61 4.70 11.44
C LYS A 75 -11.52 3.41 10.62
N PRO A 76 -12.47 2.46 10.81
CA PRO A 76 -12.44 1.17 10.13
C PRO A 76 -12.34 1.25 8.59
N GLN A 77 -13.05 2.18 7.97
CA GLN A 77 -12.96 2.40 6.52
C GLN A 77 -11.56 2.85 6.09
N TRP A 78 -10.93 3.79 6.81
CA TRP A 78 -9.55 4.20 6.54
C TRP A 78 -8.59 3.02 6.69
N ARG A 79 -8.74 2.20 7.73
CA ARG A 79 -7.96 0.98 7.89
C ARG A 79 -8.11 0.01 6.73
N GLN A 80 -9.32 -0.22 6.24
CA GLN A 80 -9.57 -1.11 5.11
C GLN A 80 -8.85 -0.60 3.85
N ILE A 81 -8.98 0.69 3.55
CA ILE A 81 -8.27 1.33 2.43
C ILE A 81 -6.75 1.19 2.59
N ALA A 82 -6.23 1.51 3.78
CA ALA A 82 -4.79 1.44 4.06
C ALA A 82 -4.21 0.04 3.88
N GLN A 83 -4.97 -1.02 4.19
CA GLN A 83 -4.55 -2.41 3.98
C GLN A 83 -4.36 -2.78 2.51
N GLY A 84 -5.09 -2.14 1.59
CA GLY A 84 -4.92 -2.34 0.15
C GLY A 84 -3.76 -1.54 -0.45
N ILE A 85 -3.25 -0.52 0.26
CA ILE A 85 -2.20 0.38 -0.22
C ILE A 85 -0.84 0.02 0.38
N LEU A 86 -0.77 -0.12 1.71
CA LEU A 86 0.48 -0.24 2.44
C LEU A 86 1.15 -1.60 2.23
N PHE A 87 2.49 -1.58 2.19
CA PHE A 87 3.33 -2.77 2.03
C PHE A 87 3.07 -3.57 0.74
N THR A 88 2.56 -2.89 -0.29
CA THR A 88 2.37 -3.43 -1.63
C THR A 88 3.46 -2.92 -2.58
N SER A 89 3.71 -3.67 -3.65
CA SER A 89 4.59 -3.24 -4.76
C SER A 89 3.74 -2.86 -5.96
N GLY A 90 4.18 -1.87 -6.76
CA GLY A 90 3.50 -1.51 -8.01
C GLY A 90 2.91 -0.10 -7.94
N ASP A 91 1.83 0.12 -8.69
CA ASP A 91 1.19 1.43 -8.79
C ASP A 91 0.37 1.75 -7.53
N ILE A 92 0.86 2.71 -6.75
CA ILE A 92 0.21 3.17 -5.52
C ILE A 92 -1.15 3.80 -5.82
N ALA A 93 -1.29 4.55 -6.92
CA ALA A 93 -2.54 5.23 -7.25
C ALA A 93 -3.63 4.21 -7.62
N GLY A 94 -3.32 3.24 -8.49
CA GLY A 94 -4.23 2.15 -8.83
C GLY A 94 -4.61 1.27 -7.64
N HIS A 95 -3.67 0.98 -6.72
CA HIS A 95 -4.00 0.30 -5.47
C HIS A 95 -4.93 1.14 -4.57
N GLY A 96 -4.73 2.46 -4.53
CA GLY A 96 -5.60 3.38 -3.81
C GLY A 96 -7.04 3.35 -4.33
N GLU A 97 -7.22 3.49 -5.64
CA GLU A 97 -8.55 3.44 -6.28
C GLU A 97 -9.24 2.10 -6.04
N ALA A 98 -8.52 0.98 -6.20
CA ALA A 98 -9.08 -0.36 -5.97
C ALA A 98 -9.46 -0.59 -4.50
N ALA A 99 -8.63 -0.14 -3.56
CA ALA A 99 -8.88 -0.30 -2.12
C ALA A 99 -10.05 0.58 -1.64
N GLU A 100 -10.20 1.79 -2.20
CA GLU A 100 -11.33 2.67 -1.95
C GLU A 100 -12.65 2.08 -2.47
N ALA A 101 -12.69 1.63 -3.72
CA ALA A 101 -13.88 0.98 -4.30
C ALA A 101 -14.34 -0.22 -3.46
N ALA A 102 -13.39 -1.09 -3.08
CA ALA A 102 -13.65 -2.24 -2.23
C ALA A 102 -14.15 -1.85 -0.82
N ALA A 103 -13.68 -0.74 -0.24
CA ALA A 103 -14.13 -0.25 1.06
C ALA A 103 -15.52 0.40 1.00
N ASN A 104 -15.89 1.00 -0.13
CA ASN A 104 -17.18 1.63 -0.35
C ASN A 104 -18.27 0.65 -0.80
N GLY A 105 -17.92 -0.60 -1.09
CA GLY A 105 -18.85 -1.62 -1.60
C GLY A 105 -19.22 -1.40 -3.07
N GLU A 106 -18.37 -0.71 -3.81
CA GLU A 106 -18.48 -0.57 -5.26
C GLU A 106 -17.82 -1.82 -5.86
N ASP A 107 -18.64 -2.80 -6.26
CA ASP A 107 -18.16 -3.96 -7.02
C ASP A 107 -17.43 -3.43 -8.26
N SER A 108 -16.11 -3.54 -8.27
CA SER A 108 -15.33 -3.31 -9.48
C SER A 108 -15.63 -4.47 -10.43
N GLU A 109 -16.58 -4.26 -11.34
CA GLU A 109 -16.66 -5.00 -12.60
C GLU A 109 -15.38 -4.71 -13.40
N GLN A 110 -14.26 -5.33 -13.02
CA GLN A 110 -13.09 -5.41 -13.88
C GLN A 110 -13.26 -6.59 -14.82
N GLU A 111 -13.66 -6.26 -16.04
CA GLU A 111 -13.52 -7.09 -17.23
C GLU A 111 -12.14 -7.73 -17.26
N THR A 112 -12.10 -9.05 -17.12
CA THR A 112 -10.89 -9.82 -17.41
C THR A 112 -10.71 -9.85 -18.92
N GLY A 113 -9.80 -9.01 -19.41
CA GLY A 113 -9.30 -9.06 -20.78
C GLY A 113 -8.79 -10.48 -21.09
N GLY A 114 -9.52 -11.18 -21.95
CA GLY A 114 -9.19 -12.52 -22.39
C GLY A 114 -7.91 -12.54 -23.23
N ALA A 115 -6.85 -13.11 -22.66
CA ALA A 115 -5.75 -13.70 -23.42
C ALA A 115 -5.31 -14.98 -22.70
N ALA A 116 -6.09 -16.05 -22.88
CA ALA A 116 -5.66 -17.40 -22.57
C ALA A 116 -5.58 -18.19 -23.88
N ASP A 117 -4.35 -18.28 -24.38
CA ASP A 117 -3.89 -19.30 -25.33
C ASP A 117 -4.13 -20.69 -24.72
N VAL A 118 -5.23 -21.33 -25.11
CA VAL A 118 -5.51 -22.72 -24.77
C VAL A 118 -5.20 -23.58 -26.00
N SER A 119 -3.97 -24.04 -26.04
CA SER A 119 -3.49 -25.15 -26.88
C SER A 119 -4.39 -26.38 -26.67
N LEU A 120 -5.28 -26.64 -27.65
CA LEU A 120 -6.07 -27.85 -27.73
C LEU A 120 -5.21 -28.98 -28.28
N GLY A 121 -4.67 -29.79 -27.36
CA GLY A 121 -4.02 -31.06 -27.65
C GLY A 121 -4.98 -32.04 -28.33
N ILE A 122 -4.77 -32.26 -29.63
CA ILE A 122 -5.43 -33.30 -30.41
C ILE A 122 -4.52 -34.52 -30.45
N GLY A 123 -4.88 -35.54 -29.67
CA GLY A 123 -4.24 -36.85 -29.66
C GLY A 123 -4.76 -37.77 -30.77
N GLY A 124 -3.83 -38.31 -31.54
CA GLY A 124 -3.77 -39.72 -31.96
C GLY A 124 -4.84 -40.29 -32.90
N LEU A 125 -4.45 -40.57 -34.15
CA LEU A 125 -5.04 -41.64 -34.95
C LEU A 125 -4.01 -42.28 -35.92
N LYS A 126 -3.55 -43.46 -35.49
CA LYS A 126 -3.19 -44.70 -36.22
C LYS A 126 -2.61 -44.64 -37.64
N GLY A 127 -1.46 -45.32 -37.78
CA GLY A 127 -1.38 -46.47 -38.70
C GLY A 127 -0.23 -46.47 -39.72
N ALA A 128 0.93 -47.01 -39.33
CA ALA A 128 1.87 -47.61 -40.29
C ALA A 128 2.59 -48.78 -39.63
N VAL A 129 2.02 -49.98 -39.80
CA VAL A 129 2.66 -51.25 -39.50
C VAL A 129 3.60 -51.56 -40.67
N THR A 130 4.91 -51.67 -40.41
CA THR A 130 5.77 -52.54 -41.21
C THR A 130 6.85 -53.15 -40.32
N ASN A 131 6.81 -54.47 -40.12
CA ASN A 131 8.04 -55.24 -40.18
C ASN A 131 7.80 -56.72 -40.58
N SER A 132 8.50 -57.10 -41.65
CA SER A 132 9.11 -58.39 -42.01
C SER A 132 8.35 -59.72 -41.92
N SER A 133 8.30 -60.42 -43.07
CA SER A 133 8.70 -61.83 -43.12
C SER A 133 9.31 -62.21 -44.48
N LYS A 134 10.39 -63.00 -44.43
CA LYS A 134 11.05 -63.68 -45.56
C LYS A 134 10.24 -64.93 -45.95
N GLY A 135 10.26 -65.32 -47.24
CA GLY A 135 9.92 -66.70 -47.63
C GLY A 135 9.62 -66.95 -49.12
N GLN A 136 10.66 -67.37 -49.86
CA GLN A 136 10.73 -68.36 -50.96
C GLN A 136 9.52 -68.67 -51.89
N GLY A 137 9.81 -68.68 -53.21
CA GLY A 137 9.66 -69.90 -54.02
C GLY A 137 8.59 -69.92 -55.13
N LEU A 138 8.99 -69.62 -56.38
CA LEU A 138 9.03 -70.49 -57.58
C LEU A 138 9.26 -69.65 -58.83
#